data_AF-A0A931CLC8-F1
#
_entry.id   AF-A0A931CLC8-F1
#
_cell.length_a   1.000
_cell.length_b   1.000
_cell.length_c   1.000
_cell.angle_alpha   90.00
_cell.angle_beta   90.00
_cell.angle_gamma   90.00
#
_symmetry.space_group_name_H-M   'P 1'
#
loop_
_entity.id
_entity.type
_entity.pdbx_description
1 polymer ?
#
loop_
_entity_poly.entity_id
_entity_poly.type
_entity_poly.pdbx_seq_one_letter_code
_entity_poly.pdbx_strand_id
1 'polypeptide(L)'
;MLPNFASDPDTFGRFAERFARYMGTANFLLYMTIFVIVWIAFNVVGLFGLKWDPYPFILLNLFFSTQASYAAPLILLAQNRQDDRDRVTIEQDRARDERNLADTEYLTREVAALRISLREVATRDFVRSELRSLLEELLTAQDHEVDAEAQPVRESSRDSKGSPKTTALPRIQAGRNPGTRSRSGN
;
A
#
# COMPACT_ATOMS: atom_id res chain seq x y z
N MET A 1 37.76 26.13 16.55
CA MET A 1 36.42 26.00 15.93
C MET A 1 36.54 26.47 14.50
N LEU A 2 36.61 25.55 13.53
CA LEU A 2 36.61 25.94 12.11
C LEU A 2 35.16 26.16 11.67
N PRO A 3 34.83 27.31 11.04
CA PRO A 3 33.50 27.56 10.52
C PRO A 3 33.17 26.55 9.43
N ASN A 4 32.08 25.81 9.63
CA ASN A 4 31.59 24.82 8.69
C ASN A 4 30.89 25.60 7.55
N PHE A 5 31.56 25.75 6.41
CA PHE A 5 30.94 26.22 5.16
C PHE A 5 30.04 25.11 4.60
N ALA A 6 29.02 24.72 5.36
CA ALA A 6 27.94 23.91 4.85
C ALA A 6 27.12 24.81 3.94
N SER A 7 27.51 24.87 2.66
CA SER A 7 26.73 25.45 1.58
C SER A 7 25.29 24.93 1.71
N ASP A 8 24.35 25.85 1.90
CA ASP A 8 22.95 25.54 2.20
C ASP A 8 22.36 24.56 1.15
N PRO A 9 22.13 23.29 1.54
CA PRO A 9 21.75 22.22 0.62
C PRO A 9 20.42 22.48 -0.09
N ASP A 10 19.54 23.28 0.50
CA ASP A 10 18.22 23.59 -0.02
C ASP A 10 18.25 24.61 -1.16
N THR A 11 19.16 25.58 -1.09
CA THR A 11 19.28 26.63 -2.11
C THR A 11 19.85 26.08 -3.41
N PHE A 12 20.82 25.18 -3.34
CA PHE A 12 21.40 24.54 -4.52
C PHE A 12 20.45 23.51 -5.16
N GLY A 13 19.67 22.76 -4.37
CA GLY A 13 18.68 21.81 -4.89
C GLY A 13 17.62 22.49 -5.77
N ARG A 14 17.11 23.64 -5.33
CA ARG A 14 16.16 24.46 -6.11
C ARG A 14 16.78 25.00 -7.41
N PHE A 15 18.06 25.39 -7.36
CA PHE A 15 18.79 25.87 -8.54
C PHE A 15 19.00 24.76 -9.56
N ALA A 16 19.48 23.58 -9.13
CA ALA A 16 19.69 22.43 -9.99
C ALA A 16 18.40 21.95 -10.65
N GLU A 17 17.29 21.89 -9.91
CA GLU A 17 15.98 21.52 -10.47
C GLU A 17 15.50 22.54 -11.52
N ARG A 18 15.77 23.83 -11.32
CA ARG A 18 15.46 24.88 -12.28
C ARG A 18 16.37 24.81 -13.51
N PHE A 19 17.66 24.53 -13.31
CA PHE A 19 18.63 24.32 -14.40
C PHE A 19 18.30 23.09 -15.24
N ALA A 20 17.89 21.98 -14.61
CA ALA A 20 17.48 20.75 -15.29
C ALA A 20 16.23 20.98 -16.15
N ARG A 21 15.21 21.66 -15.60
CA ARG A 21 14.01 22.05 -16.38
C ARG A 21 14.36 22.98 -17.54
N TYR A 22 15.30 23.90 -17.33
CA TYR A 22 15.73 24.84 -18.36
C TYR A 22 16.49 24.16 -19.51
N MET A 23 17.44 23.27 -19.19
CA MET A 23 18.22 22.51 -20.16
C MET A 23 17.39 21.45 -20.93
N GLY A 24 16.35 20.90 -20.31
CA GLY A 24 15.46 19.92 -20.95
C GLY A 24 14.45 20.50 -21.94
N THR A 25 14.39 21.83 -22.08
CA THR A 25 13.42 22.49 -22.96
C THR A 25 14.05 22.80 -24.32
N ALA A 26 13.38 22.45 -25.43
CA ALA A 26 13.83 22.73 -26.80
C ALA A 26 14.11 24.23 -27.06
N ASN A 27 13.46 25.11 -26.30
CA ASN A 27 13.64 26.56 -26.35
C ASN A 27 15.06 27.01 -25.98
N PHE A 28 15.78 26.27 -25.12
CA PHE A 28 17.15 26.63 -24.74
C PHE A 28 18.11 26.51 -25.92
N LEU A 29 18.02 25.39 -26.65
CA LEU A 29 18.82 25.17 -27.86
C LEU A 29 18.53 26.22 -28.92
N LEU A 30 17.25 26.55 -29.14
CA LEU A 30 16.83 27.58 -30.09
C LEU A 30 17.41 28.95 -29.72
N TYR A 31 17.32 29.36 -28.45
CA TYR A 31 17.90 30.62 -27.99
C TYR A 31 19.42 30.67 -28.19
N MET A 32 20.14 29.58 -27.85
CA MET A 32 21.58 29.48 -28.04
C MET A 32 21.98 29.56 -29.53
N THR A 33 21.24 28.89 -30.42
CA THR A 33 21.47 28.98 -31.87
C THR A 33 21.25 30.41 -32.38
N ILE A 34 20.18 31.08 -31.96
CA ILE A 34 19.92 32.47 -32.34
C ILE A 34 21.04 33.39 -31.84
N PHE A 35 21.49 33.22 -30.60
CA PHE A 35 22.58 33.99 -30.03
C PHE A 35 23.88 33.88 -30.86
N VAL A 36 24.26 32.66 -31.25
CA VAL A 36 25.43 32.42 -32.11
C VAL A 36 25.27 33.09 -33.47
N ILE A 37 24.10 32.95 -34.11
CA ILE A 37 23.81 33.58 -35.40
C ILE A 37 23.91 35.10 -35.30
N VAL A 38 23.33 35.71 -34.26
CA VAL A 38 23.37 37.16 -34.02
C VAL A 38 24.81 37.62 -33.79
N TRP A 39 25.61 36.86 -33.03
CA TRP A 39 27.02 37.19 -32.79
C TRP A 39 27.85 37.17 -34.08
N ILE A 40 27.67 36.14 -34.91
CA ILE A 40 28.32 36.04 -36.21
C ILE A 40 27.87 37.20 -37.10
N ALA A 41 26.56 37.46 -37.19
CA ALA A 41 26.01 38.55 -37.99
C ALA A 41 26.56 39.91 -37.55
N PHE A 42 26.63 40.18 -36.25
CA PHE A 42 27.20 41.41 -35.69
C PHE A 42 28.68 41.59 -36.08
N ASN A 43 29.47 40.51 -36.03
CA ASN A 43 30.89 40.54 -36.42
C ASN A 43 31.11 40.64 -37.93
N VAL A 44 30.24 40.04 -38.75
CA VAL A 44 30.32 40.08 -40.21
C VAL A 44 29.88 41.43 -40.77
N VAL A 45 28.81 42.02 -40.23
CA VAL A 45 28.32 43.35 -40.63
C VAL A 45 29.34 44.43 -40.27
N GLY A 46 30.23 44.18 -39.30
CA GLY A 46 31.35 45.05 -38.99
C GLY A 46 30.85 46.45 -38.65
N LEU A 47 30.02 46.55 -37.61
CA LEU A 47 29.51 47.84 -37.14
C LEU A 47 30.72 48.74 -36.84
N PHE A 48 30.92 49.78 -37.66
CA PHE A 48 32.04 50.75 -37.62
C PHE A 48 33.37 50.36 -38.29
N GLY A 49 33.44 49.31 -39.12
CA GLY A 49 34.69 48.93 -39.80
C GLY A 49 35.77 48.33 -38.88
N LEU A 50 35.51 48.25 -37.57
CA LEU A 50 36.26 47.44 -36.63
C LEU A 50 35.65 46.03 -36.60
N LYS A 51 36.45 45.04 -37.01
CA LYS A 51 36.13 43.62 -36.81
C LYS A 51 36.46 43.25 -35.37
N TRP A 52 35.44 43.24 -34.51
CA TRP A 52 35.58 42.96 -33.07
C TRP A 52 36.06 41.53 -32.79
N ASP A 53 35.63 40.56 -33.61
CA ASP A 53 36.02 39.15 -33.55
C ASP A 53 36.13 38.56 -34.97
N PRO A 54 37.27 38.75 -35.66
CA PRO A 54 37.50 38.20 -37.01
C PRO A 54 37.48 36.65 -37.00
N TYR A 55 37.12 36.04 -38.14
CA TYR A 55 37.19 34.59 -38.33
C TYR A 55 38.59 34.08 -37.94
N PRO A 56 38.73 33.12 -36.99
CA PRO A 56 37.77 32.07 -36.59
C PRO A 56 36.94 32.33 -35.30
N PHE A 57 36.65 33.58 -34.91
CA PHE A 57 35.85 33.95 -33.73
C PHE A 57 36.45 33.49 -32.38
N ILE A 58 37.62 34.02 -32.04
CA ILE A 58 38.38 33.63 -30.84
C ILE A 58 37.64 33.98 -29.55
N LEU A 59 36.91 35.10 -29.52
CA LEU A 59 36.20 35.54 -28.31
C LEU A 59 34.99 34.67 -28.04
N LEU A 60 34.24 34.29 -29.09
CA LEU A 60 33.14 33.34 -28.97
C LEU A 60 33.65 31.99 -28.44
N ASN A 61 34.78 31.50 -28.98
CA ASN A 61 35.35 30.24 -28.53
C ASN A 61 35.85 30.31 -27.07
N LEU A 62 36.46 31.43 -26.67
CA LEU A 62 36.86 31.67 -25.27
C LEU A 62 35.64 31.65 -24.35
N PHE A 63 34.54 32.29 -24.74
CA PHE A 63 33.31 32.29 -23.96
C PHE A 63 32.75 30.87 -23.76
N PHE A 64 32.68 30.06 -24.82
CA PHE A 64 32.26 28.65 -24.70
C PHE A 64 33.21 27.82 -23.84
N SER A 65 34.52 28.05 -23.95
CA SER A 65 35.52 27.36 -23.13
C SER A 65 35.36 27.69 -21.64
N THR A 66 35.14 28.96 -21.31
CA THR A 66 34.85 29.39 -19.93
C THR A 66 33.50 28.86 -19.45
N GLN A 67 32.48 28.84 -20.31
CA GLN A 67 31.15 28.31 -19.99
C GLN A 67 31.22 26.82 -19.60
N ALA A 68 31.95 26.02 -20.39
CA ALA A 68 32.19 24.61 -20.08
C ALA A 68 33.00 24.43 -18.78
N SER A 69 34.02 25.27 -18.58
CA SER A 69 34.89 25.21 -17.38
C SER A 69 34.12 25.50 -16.08
N TYR A 70 33.17 26.44 -16.08
CA TYR A 70 32.32 26.71 -14.91
C TYR A 70 31.18 25.69 -14.77
N ALA A 71 30.75 25.05 -15.86
CA ALA A 71 29.74 23.99 -15.81
C ALA A 71 30.24 22.75 -15.06
N ALA A 72 31.50 22.35 -15.25
CA ALA A 72 32.08 21.16 -14.63
C ALA A 72 31.95 21.10 -13.08
N PRO A 73 32.36 22.12 -12.30
CA PRO A 73 32.18 22.09 -10.84
C PRO A 73 30.70 22.16 -10.44
N LEU A 74 29.86 22.84 -11.21
CA LEU A 74 28.42 22.92 -10.97
C LEU A 74 27.74 21.56 -11.16
N ILE A 75 28.15 20.83 -12.21
CA ILE A 75 27.69 19.47 -12.50
C ILE A 75 28.17 18.52 -11.41
N LEU A 76 29.44 18.60 -10.98
CA LEU A 76 29.98 17.75 -9.92
C LEU A 76 29.21 17.91 -8.60
N LEU A 77 28.87 19.15 -8.22
CA LEU A 77 28.04 19.39 -7.04
C LEU A 77 26.60 18.89 -7.22
N ALA A 78 26.04 18.97 -8.44
CA ALA A 78 24.73 18.41 -8.75
C ALA A 78 24.70 16.88 -8.68
N GLN A 79 25.77 16.24 -9.16
CA GLN A 79 25.93 14.78 -9.14
C GLN A 79 26.07 14.24 -7.72
N ASN A 80 26.95 14.83 -6.88
CA ASN A 80 27.09 14.38 -5.48
C ASN A 80 25.76 14.36 -4.72
N ARG A 81 24.85 15.31 -5.01
CA ARG A 81 23.51 15.34 -4.40
C ARG A 81 22.52 14.36 -5.01
N GLN A 82 22.66 14.05 -6.30
CA GLN A 82 21.88 12.99 -6.94
C GLN A 82 22.27 11.65 -6.31
N ASP A 83 23.57 11.38 -6.18
CA ASP A 83 24.09 10.17 -5.56
C ASP A 83 23.60 9.98 -4.10
N ASP A 84 23.56 11.07 -3.31
CA ASP A 84 23.02 11.04 -1.95
C ASP A 84 21.52 10.69 -1.92
N ARG A 85 20.71 11.26 -2.82
CA ARG A 85 19.27 10.96 -2.93
C ARG A 85 19.04 9.53 -3.42
N ASP A 86 19.80 9.10 -4.41
CA ASP A 86 19.73 7.77 -4.98
C ASP A 86 20.10 6.73 -3.93
N ARG A 87 21.11 7.01 -3.10
CA ARG A 87 21.46 6.16 -1.95
C ARG A 87 20.31 6.01 -0.96
N VAL A 88 19.67 7.10 -0.54
CA VAL A 88 18.52 7.04 0.38
C VAL A 88 17.36 6.27 -0.24
N THR A 89 17.10 6.49 -1.53
CA THR A 89 16.05 5.79 -2.26
C THR A 89 16.32 4.28 -2.30
N ILE A 90 17.56 3.87 -2.58
CA ILE A 90 17.97 2.46 -2.59
C ILE A 90 17.87 1.84 -1.19
N GLU A 91 18.27 2.55 -0.14
CA GLU A 91 18.15 2.05 1.25
C GLU A 91 16.68 1.85 1.65
N GLN A 92 15.79 2.77 1.27
CA GLN A 92 14.34 2.63 1.50
C GLN A 92 13.72 1.49 0.69
N ASP A 93 14.14 1.32 -0.56
CA ASP A 93 13.66 0.26 -1.44
C ASP A 93 14.03 -1.11 -0.87
N ARG A 94 15.30 -1.30 -0.45
CA ARG A 94 15.73 -2.51 0.25
C ARG A 94 14.90 -2.81 1.49
N ALA A 95 14.66 -1.80 2.33
CA ALA A 95 13.85 -1.98 3.53
C ALA A 95 12.38 -2.32 3.22
N ARG A 96 11.84 -1.84 2.09
CA ARG A 96 10.50 -2.23 1.61
C ARG A 96 10.50 -3.66 1.09
N ASP A 97 11.51 -4.06 0.33
CA ASP A 97 11.63 -5.41 -0.22
C ASP A 97 11.75 -6.46 0.90
N GLU A 98 12.53 -6.20 1.94
CA GLU A 98 12.62 -7.07 3.11
C GLU A 98 11.25 -7.24 3.80
N ARG A 99 10.47 -6.16 3.94
CA ARG A 99 9.11 -6.23 4.49
C ARG A 99 8.15 -6.98 3.58
N ASN A 100 8.20 -6.73 2.28
CA ASN A 100 7.36 -7.43 1.29
C ASN A 100 7.64 -8.93 1.29
N LEU A 101 8.92 -9.32 1.43
CA LEU A 101 9.31 -10.72 1.56
C LEU A 101 8.76 -11.34 2.84
N ALA A 102 8.89 -10.65 3.98
CA ALA A 102 8.32 -11.11 5.25
C ALA A 102 6.79 -11.24 5.20
N ASP A 103 6.09 -10.27 4.60
CA ASP A 103 4.63 -10.31 4.41
C ASP A 103 4.23 -11.48 3.50
N THR A 104 5.00 -11.74 2.44
CA THR A 104 4.76 -12.87 1.52
C THR A 104 4.97 -14.20 2.24
N GLU A 105 6.01 -14.34 3.05
CA GLU A 105 6.24 -15.53 3.88
C GLU A 105 5.13 -15.74 4.91
N TYR A 106 4.68 -14.66 5.55
CA TYR A 106 3.56 -14.68 6.49
C TYR A 106 2.27 -15.15 5.81
N LEU A 107 1.89 -14.52 4.70
CA LEU A 107 0.71 -14.90 3.92
C LEU A 107 0.80 -16.35 3.43
N THR A 108 1.98 -16.81 2.99
CA THR A 108 2.18 -18.20 2.57
C THR A 108 1.95 -19.18 3.72
N ARG A 109 2.43 -18.86 4.93
CA ARG A 109 2.20 -19.66 6.13
C ARG A 109 0.72 -19.67 6.53
N GLU A 110 0.07 -18.52 6.51
CA GLU A 110 -1.37 -18.42 6.82
C GLU A 110 -2.21 -19.21 5.80
N VAL A 111 -1.91 -19.10 4.50
CA VAL A 111 -2.58 -19.90 3.46
C VAL A 111 -2.37 -21.39 3.66
N ALA A 112 -1.15 -21.82 4.04
CA ALA A 112 -0.88 -23.22 4.36
C ALA A 112 -1.68 -23.70 5.58
N ALA A 113 -1.78 -22.88 6.64
CA ALA A 113 -2.59 -23.18 7.82
C ALA A 113 -4.08 -23.27 7.48
N LEU A 114 -4.62 -22.28 6.75
CA LEU A 114 -6.01 -22.26 6.27
C LEU A 114 -6.33 -23.48 5.40
N ARG A 115 -5.39 -23.91 4.55
CA ARG A 115 -5.55 -25.12 3.74
C ARG A 115 -5.67 -26.38 4.59
N ILE A 116 -4.90 -26.49 5.67
CA ILE A 116 -4.97 -27.64 6.59
C ILE A 116 -6.32 -27.65 7.32
N SER A 117 -6.74 -26.50 7.88
CA SER A 117 -8.05 -26.41 8.56
C SER A 117 -9.23 -26.68 7.62
N LEU A 118 -9.17 -26.18 6.37
CA LEU A 118 -10.18 -26.49 5.36
C LEU A 118 -10.19 -27.97 4.98
N ARG A 119 -9.03 -28.64 4.93
CA ARG A 119 -8.97 -30.09 4.66
C ARG A 119 -9.66 -30.91 5.74
N GLU A 120 -9.54 -30.50 7.01
CA GLU A 120 -10.22 -31.17 8.12
C GLU A 120 -11.74 -31.02 8.03
N VAL A 121 -12.26 -29.81 7.79
CA VAL A 121 -13.70 -29.52 7.72
C VAL A 121 -14.36 -30.00 6.42
N ALA A 122 -13.63 -30.01 5.29
CA ALA A 122 -14.15 -30.37 3.98
C ALA A 122 -13.88 -31.85 3.60
N THR A 123 -13.63 -32.73 4.57
CA THR A 123 -13.52 -34.15 4.24
C THR A 123 -14.87 -34.64 3.73
N ARG A 124 -14.89 -35.31 2.56
CA ARG A 124 -16.12 -35.82 1.92
C ARG A 124 -17.01 -36.59 2.89
N ASP A 125 -16.39 -37.34 3.80
CA ASP A 125 -17.10 -38.16 4.78
C ASP A 125 -17.77 -37.34 5.89
N PHE A 126 -17.19 -36.21 6.31
CA PHE A 126 -17.81 -35.29 7.28
C PHE A 126 -19.00 -34.54 6.67
N VAL A 127 -18.82 -33.98 5.47
CA VAL A 127 -19.93 -33.32 4.74
C VAL A 127 -21.05 -34.31 4.46
N ARG A 128 -20.71 -35.56 4.15
CA ARG A 128 -21.68 -36.64 3.91
C ARG A 128 -22.37 -37.09 5.19
N SER A 129 -21.65 -37.22 6.31
CA SER A 129 -22.25 -37.59 7.59
C SER A 129 -23.21 -36.51 8.05
N GLU A 130 -22.86 -35.23 7.86
CA GLU A 130 -23.70 -34.13 8.32
C GLU A 130 -24.93 -33.89 7.45
N LEU A 131 -24.78 -34.03 6.13
CA LEU A 131 -25.95 -34.11 5.24
C LEU A 131 -26.88 -35.27 5.62
N ARG A 132 -26.33 -36.41 6.01
CA ARG A 132 -27.13 -37.59 6.36
C ARG A 132 -27.81 -37.45 7.72
N SER A 133 -27.09 -36.92 8.71
CA SER A 133 -27.60 -36.55 10.03
C SER A 133 -28.79 -35.60 9.91
N LEU A 134 -28.64 -34.50 9.16
CA LEU A 134 -29.71 -33.53 8.94
C LEU A 134 -30.91 -34.13 8.18
N LEU A 135 -30.66 -35.02 7.21
CA LEU A 135 -31.72 -35.66 6.44
C LEU A 135 -32.50 -36.69 7.28
N GLU A 136 -31.81 -37.41 8.16
CA GLU A 136 -32.39 -38.33 9.12
C GLU A 136 -33.21 -37.58 10.18
N GLU A 137 -32.70 -36.46 10.70
CA GLU A 137 -33.44 -35.57 11.60
C GLU A 137 -34.76 -35.08 10.99
N LEU A 138 -34.75 -34.66 9.72
CA LEU A 138 -35.96 -34.22 9.01
C LEU A 138 -36.95 -35.37 8.75
N LEU A 139 -36.48 -36.56 8.38
CA LEU A 139 -37.33 -37.74 8.19
C LEU A 139 -37.99 -38.17 9.51
N THR A 140 -37.22 -38.19 10.61
CA THR A 140 -37.74 -38.57 11.92
C THR A 140 -38.75 -37.55 12.43
N ALA A 141 -38.51 -36.25 12.17
CA ALA A 141 -39.48 -35.19 12.47
C ALA A 141 -40.79 -35.36 11.69
N GLN A 142 -40.71 -35.77 10.42
CA GLN A 142 -41.88 -36.06 9.59
C GLN A 142 -42.64 -37.32 10.07
N ASP A 143 -41.95 -38.41 10.39
CA ASP A 143 -42.58 -39.64 10.91
C ASP A 143 -43.28 -39.39 12.27
N HIS A 144 -42.69 -38.56 13.14
CA HIS A 144 -43.31 -38.17 14.40
C HIS A 144 -44.57 -37.29 14.21
N GLU A 145 -44.67 -36.48 13.16
CA GLU A 145 -45.91 -35.79 12.79
C GLU A 145 -46.98 -36.78 12.29
N VAL A 146 -46.59 -37.79 11.52
CA VAL A 146 -47.51 -38.80 10.96
C VAL A 146 -48.04 -39.75 12.06
N ASP A 147 -47.21 -40.17 13.00
CA ASP A 147 -47.62 -41.03 14.12
C ASP A 147 -48.46 -40.29 15.18
N ALA A 148 -48.25 -38.98 15.34
CA ALA A 148 -49.09 -38.14 16.20
C ALA A 148 -50.52 -37.99 15.65
N GLU A 149 -50.71 -38.06 14.33
CA GLU A 149 -52.03 -38.11 13.70
C GLU A 149 -52.66 -39.53 13.72
N ALA A 150 -51.87 -40.59 13.89
CA ALA A 150 -52.31 -41.99 13.77
C ALA A 150 -52.72 -42.69 15.10
N GLN A 151 -52.54 -42.09 16.28
CA GLN A 151 -52.97 -42.71 17.54
C GLN A 151 -54.46 -42.47 17.86
N PRO A 152 -55.31 -43.51 17.97
CA PRO A 152 -56.65 -43.35 18.51
C PRO A 152 -56.57 -43.30 20.04
N VAL A 153 -57.14 -42.26 20.62
CA VAL A 153 -57.37 -42.08 22.06
C VAL A 153 -58.00 -43.35 22.66
N ARG A 154 -57.26 -44.10 23.49
CA ARG A 154 -57.84 -45.11 24.40
C ARG A 154 -57.20 -45.09 25.79
N GLU A 155 -57.86 -44.30 26.63
CA GLU A 155 -58.25 -44.48 28.03
C GLU A 155 -57.35 -45.31 28.98
N SER A 156 -56.83 -44.60 29.99
CA SER A 156 -56.14 -45.16 31.14
C SER A 156 -57.11 -45.83 32.12
N SER A 157 -56.74 -46.99 32.68
CA SER A 157 -57.25 -47.44 33.97
C SER A 157 -56.08 -47.57 34.94
N ARG A 158 -55.93 -46.53 35.76
CA ARG A 158 -55.05 -46.49 36.93
C ARG A 158 -55.77 -47.10 38.11
N ASP A 159 -55.16 -48.07 38.78
CA ASP A 159 -55.51 -48.43 40.15
C ASP A 159 -54.38 -48.04 41.11
N SER A 160 -54.83 -47.77 42.32
CA SER A 160 -54.27 -47.02 43.41
C SER A 160 -53.12 -47.72 44.14
N LYS A 161 -52.15 -46.95 44.63
CA LYS A 161 -52.02 -46.53 46.06
C LYS A 161 -50.56 -46.48 46.53
N GLY A 162 -50.20 -45.38 47.19
CA GLY A 162 -49.03 -45.33 48.09
C GLY A 162 -48.20 -44.06 47.98
N SER A 163 -48.49 -43.06 48.81
CA SER A 163 -47.51 -42.05 49.24
C SER A 163 -46.92 -42.49 50.59
N PRO A 164 -45.70 -42.06 50.95
CA PRO A 164 -45.62 -40.79 51.71
C PRO A 164 -44.41 -39.89 51.39
N LYS A 165 -44.72 -38.58 51.48
CA LYS A 165 -43.93 -37.36 51.77
C LYS A 165 -42.45 -37.54 52.16
N THR A 166 -41.59 -36.60 51.73
CA THR A 166 -40.78 -35.71 52.62
C THR A 166 -39.81 -34.78 51.85
N THR A 167 -39.91 -33.50 52.22
CA THR A 167 -38.88 -32.43 52.26
C THR A 167 -38.44 -31.70 50.99
N ALA A 168 -38.43 -30.39 51.18
CA ALA A 168 -38.35 -29.32 50.20
C ALA A 168 -36.99 -28.60 50.22
N LEU A 169 -36.69 -27.99 49.06
CA LEU A 169 -35.89 -26.77 48.81
C LEU A 169 -34.35 -26.86 48.96
N PRO A 170 -33.54 -26.00 48.28
CA PRO A 170 -33.91 -24.72 47.65
C PRO A 170 -33.47 -24.47 46.20
N ARG A 171 -34.17 -23.50 45.61
CA ARG A 171 -33.97 -22.83 44.33
C ARG A 171 -32.80 -21.84 44.41
N ILE A 172 -31.85 -21.89 43.47
CA ILE A 172 -30.92 -20.78 43.21
C ILE A 172 -31.12 -20.26 41.78
N GLN A 173 -31.16 -18.93 41.71
CA GLN A 173 -31.54 -18.06 40.61
C GLN A 173 -30.65 -18.18 39.36
N ALA A 174 -31.30 -18.16 38.21
CA ALA A 174 -30.69 -17.79 36.94
C ALA A 174 -30.34 -16.30 36.96
N GLY A 175 -29.05 -16.01 36.96
CA GLY A 175 -28.53 -14.69 36.70
C GLY A 175 -28.38 -14.41 35.20
N ARG A 176 -28.77 -13.19 34.82
CA ARG A 176 -28.17 -12.37 33.76
C ARG A 176 -28.65 -12.55 32.32
N ASN A 177 -29.81 -11.93 32.06
CA ASN A 177 -30.09 -10.93 31.02
C ASN A 177 -29.07 -10.73 29.87
N PRO A 178 -29.52 -10.74 28.60
CA PRO A 178 -28.93 -9.94 27.55
C PRO A 178 -29.87 -8.78 27.18
N GLY A 179 -29.31 -7.56 27.28
CA GLY A 179 -29.99 -6.36 26.81
C GLY A 179 -30.23 -6.39 25.31
N THR A 180 -31.38 -5.87 24.91
CA THR A 180 -31.58 -5.31 23.56
C THR A 180 -32.13 -3.90 23.72
N ARG A 181 -31.39 -2.97 23.12
CA ARG A 181 -31.77 -1.57 22.92
C ARG A 181 -33.09 -1.50 22.16
N SER A 182 -34.00 -0.63 22.59
CA SER A 182 -34.86 0.08 21.63
C SER A 182 -35.11 1.53 22.04
N ARG A 183 -34.40 2.37 21.29
CA ARG A 183 -34.62 3.75 20.87
C ARG A 183 -36.05 4.30 21.04
N SER A 184 -36.19 5.35 21.83
CA SER A 184 -37.19 6.43 21.71
C SER A 184 -36.62 7.59 22.56
N GLY A 185 -36.30 8.77 22.05
CA GLY A 185 -37.13 9.62 21.21
C GLY A 185 -37.53 10.83 22.06
N ASN A 186 -36.61 11.78 22.24
CA ASN A 186 -36.84 13.22 22.39
C ASN A 186 -35.51 13.98 22.37
#